data_AF-A0A914K916-F1
#
_entry.id   AF-A0A914K916-F1
#
_cell.length_a   1.000
_cell.length_b   1.000
_cell.length_c   1.000
_cell.angle_alpha   90.00
_cell.angle_beta   90.00
_cell.angle_gamma   90.00
#
_symmetry.space_group_name_H-M   'P 1'
#
loop_
_entity.id
_entity.type
_entity.pdbx_description
1 polymer ?
#
loop_
_entity_poly.entity_id
_entity_poly.type
_entity_poly.pdbx_seq_one_letter_code
_entity_poly.pdbx_strand_id
1 'polypeptide(L)' 'MSKKRSKKERHPSPIIGSDGEEQFFVEKILDKDEVDGCWMYKIRWAGYSPTHDTWEEAERMQVSHLLK' A
#
# COMPACT_ATOMS: atom_id res chain seq x y z
N MET A 1 -37.39 1.93 7.26
CA MET A 1 -36.37 1.84 6.19
C MET A 1 -35.00 2.07 6.81
N SER A 2 -34.24 1.00 7.06
CA SER A 2 -32.93 1.09 7.73
C SER A 2 -31.95 1.89 6.88
N LYS A 3 -31.52 3.05 7.42
CA LYS A 3 -30.39 3.79 6.86
C LYS A 3 -29.16 2.89 7.01
N LYS A 4 -28.74 2.24 5.93
CA LYS A 4 -27.46 1.54 5.85
C LYS A 4 -26.39 2.57 6.19
N ARG A 5 -25.82 2.44 7.38
CA ARG A 5 -24.73 3.29 7.86
C ARG A 5 -23.55 3.01 6.92
N SER A 6 -23.28 3.90 5.96
CA SER A 6 -22.07 3.82 5.13
C SER A 6 -20.90 3.85 6.10
N LYS A 7 -20.29 2.68 6.29
CA LYS A 7 -19.08 2.51 7.07
C LYS A 7 -18.00 3.17 6.22
N LYS A 8 -17.78 4.47 6.42
CA LYS A 8 -16.61 5.17 5.87
C LYS A 8 -15.41 4.38 6.41
N GLU A 9 -14.78 3.60 5.54
CA GLU A 9 -13.55 2.89 5.89
C GLU A 9 -12.57 3.97 6.40
N ARG A 10 -12.17 3.84 7.67
CA ARG A 10 -11.24 4.79 8.30
C ARG A 10 -9.85 4.33 7.91
N HIS A 11 -9.39 4.79 6.76
CA HIS A 11 -8.03 4.55 6.33
C HIS A 11 -7.08 5.61 6.92
N PRO A 12 -5.80 5.26 7.16
CA PRO A 12 -4.80 6.25 7.54
C PRO A 12 -4.61 7.28 6.43
N SER A 13 -4.24 8.50 6.81
CA SER A 13 -3.85 9.53 5.84
C SER A 13 -2.48 9.17 5.23
N PRO A 14 -2.26 9.45 3.93
CA PRO A 14 -0.94 9.32 3.33
C PRO A 14 0.08 10.22 4.06
N ILE A 15 1.32 9.74 4.13
CA ILE A 15 2.46 10.57 4.52
C ILE A 15 2.96 11.24 3.25
N ILE A 16 3.03 12.56 3.24
CA ILE A 16 3.65 13.28 2.13
C ILE A 16 5.17 13.22 2.30
N GLY A 17 5.85 12.61 1.34
CA GLY A 17 7.30 12.55 1.26
C GLY A 17 7.94 13.91 1.01
N SER A 18 9.27 13.99 1.15
CA SER A 18 10.02 15.22 0.84
C SER A 18 9.99 15.60 -0.64
N ASP A 19 9.68 14.64 -1.51
CA ASP A 19 9.46 14.79 -2.95
C ASP A 19 8.02 15.23 -3.29
N GLY A 20 7.13 15.28 -2.29
CA GLY A 20 5.71 15.58 -2.48
C GLY A 20 4.86 14.36 -2.83
N GLU A 21 5.45 13.17 -2.88
CA GLU A 21 4.75 11.93 -3.21
C GLU A 21 4.05 11.33 -1.99
N GLU A 22 2.90 10.68 -2.21
CA GLU A 22 2.16 10.00 -1.14
C GLU A 22 2.80 8.65 -0.79
N GLN A 23 3.16 8.50 0.48
CA GLN A 23 3.74 7.29 1.04
C GLN A 23 2.78 6.65 2.02
N PHE A 24 2.62 5.34 1.91
CA PHE A 24 1.77 4.54 2.76
C PHE A 24 2.60 3.44 3.42
N PHE A 25 2.27 3.12 4.67
CA PHE A 25 2.94 2.03 5.36
C PHE A 25 2.49 0.69 4.78
N VAL A 26 3.47 -0.14 4.44
CA VAL A 26 3.25 -1.53 4.06
C VAL A 26 3.15 -2.38 5.32
N GLU A 27 2.04 -3.12 5.46
CA GLU A 27 1.88 -4.12 6.51
C GLU A 27 2.57 -5.43 6.13
N LYS A 28 2.37 -5.88 4.88
CA LYS A 28 2.92 -7.15 4.40
C LYS A 28 3.03 -7.19 2.88
N ILE A 29 4.06 -7.87 2.39
CA ILE A 29 4.14 -8.34 1.00
C ILE A 29 3.39 -9.67 0.90
N LEU A 30 2.31 -9.69 0.15
CA LEU A 30 1.45 -10.86 -0.02
C LEU A 30 1.96 -11.78 -1.12
N ASP A 31 2.48 -11.20 -2.19
CA ASP A 31 2.89 -11.94 -3.38
C ASP A 31 3.95 -11.18 -4.17
N LYS A 32 4.60 -11.86 -5.10
CA LYS A 32 5.51 -11.26 -6.08
C LYS A 32 5.39 -11.96 -7.42
N ASP A 33 5.44 -11.20 -8.50
CA ASP A 33 5.39 -11.74 -9.85
C ASP A 33 6.31 -10.95 -10.79
N GLU A 34 6.72 -11.56 -11.89
CA GLU A 34 7.54 -10.90 -12.92
C GLU A 34 6.67 -10.59 -14.14
N VAL A 35 6.48 -9.31 -14.42
CA VAL A 35 5.66 -8.82 -15.55
C VAL A 35 6.56 -8.04 -16.48
N ASP A 36 6.72 -8.53 -17.72
CA ASP A 36 7.55 -7.91 -18.76
C ASP A 36 9.02 -7.65 -18.33
N GLY A 37 9.58 -8.53 -17.49
CA GLY A 37 10.94 -8.41 -16.97
C GLY A 37 11.07 -7.51 -15.73
N CYS A 38 9.95 -6.95 -15.25
CA CYS A 38 9.89 -6.12 -14.07
C CYS A 38 9.25 -6.88 -12.89
N TRP A 39 9.90 -6.84 -11.72
CA TRP A 39 9.35 -7.42 -10.51
C TRP A 39 8.23 -6.55 -9.94
N MET A 40 7.07 -7.16 -9.74
CA MET A 40 5.88 -6.58 -9.14
C MET A 40 5.63 -7.25 -7.79
N TYR A 41 5.15 -6.50 -6.81
CA TYR A 41 4.86 -6.99 -5.47
C TYR A 41 3.44 -6.64 -5.06
N LYS A 42 2.70 -7.64 -4.58
CA LYS A 42 1.38 -7.41 -4.04
C LYS A 42 1.48 -6.93 -2.59
N ILE A 43 1.02 -5.72 -2.34
CA ILE A 43 1.12 -5.03 -1.05
C ILE A 43 -0.19 -5.14 -0.27
N ARG A 44 -0.11 -5.51 1.01
CA ARG A 44 -1.11 -5.15 2.04
C ARG A 44 -0.71 -3.82 2.67
N TRP A 45 -1.53 -2.79 2.50
CA TRP A 45 -1.34 -1.51 3.15
C TRP A 45 -1.80 -1.55 4.61
N ALA A 46 -1.01 -0.98 5.51
CA ALA A 46 -1.29 -0.98 6.94
C ALA A 46 -2.57 -0.19 7.25
N GLY A 47 -3.51 -0.84 7.93
CA GLY A 47 -4.81 -0.24 8.25
C GLY A 47 -5.80 -0.21 7.08
N TYR A 48 -5.49 -0.87 5.96
CA TYR A 48 -6.42 -1.09 4.87
C TYR A 48 -6.88 -2.56 4.81
N SER A 49 -8.09 -2.74 4.31
CA SER A 49 -8.66 -4.06 4.05
C SER A 49 -8.02 -4.69 2.80
N PRO A 50 -8.05 -6.04 2.65
CA PRO A 50 -7.49 -6.73 1.49
C PRO A 50 -8.02 -6.28 0.12
N THR A 51 -9.16 -5.59 0.10
CA THR A 51 -9.74 -5.02 -1.12
C THR A 51 -8.95 -3.84 -1.66
N HIS A 52 -8.05 -3.28 -0.87
CA HIS A 52 -7.15 -2.20 -1.24
C HIS A 52 -5.74 -2.70 -1.59
N ASP A 53 -5.52 -4.03 -1.61
CA ASP A 53 -4.21 -4.58 -1.96
C ASP A 53 -3.87 -4.21 -3.41
N THR A 54 -2.70 -3.58 -3.62
CA THR A 54 -2.22 -3.16 -4.94
C THR A 54 -0.97 -3.92 -5.34
N TRP A 55 -0.67 -3.93 -6.64
CA TRP A 55 0.59 -4.43 -7.17
C TRP A 55 1.49 -3.22 -7.44
N GLU A 56 2.60 -3.14 -6.72
CA GLU A 56 3.58 -2.07 -6.90
C GLU A 56 4.87 -2.61 -7.48
N GLU A 57 5.50 -1.80 -8.32
CA GLU A 57 6.79 -2.15 -8.92
C GLU A 57 7.89 -2.16 -7.86
N ALA A 58 8.87 -3.04 -8.03
CA ALA A 58 10.06 -3.09 -7.20
C ALA A 58 10.77 -1.73 -7.07
N GLU A 59 10.71 -0.91 -8.12
CA GLU A 59 11.32 0.42 -8.13
C GLU A 59 10.53 1.46 -7.33
N ARG A 60 9.20 1.30 -7.20
CA ARG A 60 8.35 2.16 -6.36
C ARG A 60 8.40 1.79 -4.88
N MET A 61 8.81 0.56 -4.58
CA MET A 61 9.04 0.08 -3.23
C MET A 61 10.28 0.72 -2.61
N GLN A 62 10.09 1.88 -1.98
CA GLN A 62 11.13 2.47 -1.13
C GLN A 62 11.25 1.64 0.16
N VAL A 63 12.10 0.62 0.13
CA VAL A 63 12.52 -0.07 1.35
C VAL A 63 13.45 0.88 2.09
N SER A 64 12.88 1.68 3.00
CA SER A 64 13.67 2.38 4.00
C SER A 64 14.31 1.34 4.92
N HIS A 65 15.47 0.84 4.50
CA HIS A 65 16.42 0.21 5.39
C HIS A 65 16.83 1.27 6.40
N LEU A 66 16.08 1.38 7.50
CA LEU A 66 16.55 2.05 8.70
C LEU A 66 17.70 1.18 9.23
N LEU A 67 18.88 1.38 8.65
CA LEU A 67 20.11 0.79 9.15
C LEU A 67 20.33 1.31 10.57
N LYS A 68 20.64 0.33 11.40
CA LYS A 68 20.79 0.32 12.86
C LYS A 68 21.68 1.43 13.42
#